data_AF-A0A0G1YG59-F1
#
_entry.id   AF-A0A0G1YG59-F1
#
_cell.length_a   1.000
_cell.length_b   1.000
_cell.length_c   1.000
_cell.angle_alpha   90.00
_cell.angle_beta   90.00
_cell.angle_gamma   90.00
#
_symmetry.space_group_name_H-M   'P 1'
#
loop_
_entity.id
_entity.type
_entity.pdbx_description
1 polymer ?
#
loop_
_entity_poly.entity_id
_entity_poly.type
_entity_poly.pdbx_seq_one_letter_code
_entity_poly.pdbx_strand_id
1 'polypeptide(L)'
;MYKVPLSRTKIESKLALMREALSVLNTIGERLSAEQFAGDPREFAVAEHHLRRALEAMFDIAGHIISRFPYAPGKRPKTIKEIARALGDKGVVDKEFALNRLVKMAGYRNRLVHFYDEITPQELYRIVTCDLGDIEQFARYAIETVRSPERIGLTVEE
;
A
#
# COMPACT_ATOMS: atom_id res chain seq x y z
N MET A 1 21.56 -12.07 -17.93
CA MET A 1 20.86 -12.42 -16.68
C MET A 1 19.36 -12.40 -16.98
N TYR A 2 18.67 -13.53 -16.88
CA TYR A 2 17.23 -13.61 -17.16
C TYR A 2 16.47 -12.74 -16.14
N LYS A 3 15.70 -11.75 -16.60
CA LYS A 3 14.86 -10.93 -15.72
C LYS A 3 13.56 -11.68 -15.50
N VAL A 4 13.25 -12.01 -14.24
CA VAL A 4 12.00 -12.70 -13.90
C VAL A 4 10.83 -11.70 -14.10
N PRO A 5 9.89 -11.94 -15.03
CA PRO A 5 8.85 -11.00 -15.41
C PRO A 5 7.79 -10.79 -14.31
N LEU A 6 7.30 -9.58 -14.13
CA LEU A 6 6.19 -9.27 -13.22
C LEU A 6 4.97 -10.13 -13.54
N SER A 7 4.43 -10.85 -12.55
CA SER A 7 3.14 -11.54 -12.72
C SER A 7 2.00 -10.52 -12.67
N ARG A 8 1.28 -10.38 -13.79
CA ARG A 8 0.05 -9.58 -13.93
C ARG A 8 -1.01 -10.06 -12.94
N THR A 9 -1.31 -11.36 -12.97
CA THR A 9 -2.33 -11.98 -12.12
C THR A 9 -2.12 -11.68 -10.62
N LYS A 10 -0.87 -11.72 -10.12
CA LYS A 10 -0.56 -11.39 -8.72
C LYS A 10 -0.81 -9.92 -8.39
N ILE A 11 -0.48 -9.00 -9.29
CA ILE A 11 -0.68 -7.57 -9.06
C ILE A 11 -2.17 -7.22 -9.15
N GLU A 12 -2.88 -7.73 -10.15
CA GLU A 12 -4.31 -7.45 -10.37
C GLU A 12 -5.19 -7.99 -9.24
N SER A 13 -4.89 -9.20 -8.73
CA SER A 13 -5.61 -9.74 -7.56
C SER A 13 -5.42 -8.88 -6.30
N LYS A 14 -4.22 -8.33 -6.07
CA LYS A 14 -3.96 -7.43 -4.94
C LYS A 14 -4.61 -6.06 -5.13
N LEU A 15 -4.62 -5.53 -6.35
CA LEU A 15 -5.36 -4.30 -6.68
C LEU A 15 -6.87 -4.45 -6.44
N ALA A 16 -7.45 -5.63 -6.77
CA ALA A 16 -8.85 -5.91 -6.49
C ALA A 16 -9.15 -5.90 -4.98
N LEU A 17 -8.28 -6.50 -4.16
CA LEU A 17 -8.37 -6.48 -2.70
C LEU A 17 -8.26 -5.06 -2.14
N MET A 18 -7.34 -4.24 -2.66
CA MET A 18 -7.22 -2.83 -2.28
C MET A 18 -8.51 -2.07 -2.57
N ARG A 19 -9.09 -2.25 -3.77
CA ARG A 19 -10.34 -1.59 -4.17
C ARG A 19 -11.51 -1.96 -3.27
N GLU A 20 -11.67 -3.24 -2.94
CA GLU A 20 -12.69 -3.71 -2.00
C GLU A 20 -12.54 -3.04 -0.62
N ALA A 21 -11.31 -3.05 -0.09
CA ALA A 21 -11.03 -2.44 1.21
C ALA A 21 -11.29 -0.93 1.21
N LEU A 22 -10.82 -0.21 0.20
CA LEU A 22 -11.04 1.24 0.08
C LEU A 22 -12.52 1.58 -0.07
N SER A 23 -13.30 0.78 -0.81
CA SER A 23 -14.75 0.98 -0.92
C SER A 23 -15.46 0.94 0.44
N VAL A 24 -15.10 -0.03 1.30
CA VAL A 24 -15.65 -0.13 2.65
C VAL A 24 -15.23 1.07 3.49
N LEU A 25 -13.96 1.46 3.44
CA LEU A 25 -13.43 2.59 4.21
C LEU A 25 -14.09 3.92 3.80
N ASN A 26 -14.22 4.18 2.50
CA ASN A 26 -14.92 5.35 1.99
C ASN A 26 -16.38 5.37 2.47
N THR A 27 -17.07 4.23 2.45
CA THR A 27 -18.46 4.12 2.94
C THR A 27 -18.57 4.49 4.43
N ILE A 28 -17.60 4.07 5.25
CA ILE A 28 -17.52 4.45 6.67
C ILE A 28 -17.31 5.96 6.82
N GLY A 29 -16.34 6.52 6.10
CA GLY A 29 -16.01 7.95 6.16
C GLY A 29 -17.14 8.86 5.68
N GLU A 30 -17.93 8.43 4.70
CA GLU A 30 -19.08 9.17 4.16
C GLU A 30 -20.31 9.08 5.06
N ARG A 31 -20.53 7.95 5.73
CA ARG A 31 -21.76 7.69 6.50
C ARG A 31 -21.69 8.19 7.94
N LEU A 32 -20.51 8.20 8.54
CA LEU A 32 -20.34 8.45 9.97
C LEU A 32 -19.59 9.75 10.21
N SER A 33 -20.01 10.52 11.20
CA SER A 33 -19.20 11.57 11.84
C SER A 33 -18.11 10.96 12.72
N ALA A 34 -17.14 11.79 13.13
CA ALA A 34 -16.06 11.38 14.03
C ALA A 34 -16.60 10.86 15.38
N GLU A 35 -17.65 11.49 15.91
CA GLU A 35 -18.30 11.11 17.16
C GLU A 35 -19.02 9.77 17.04
N GLN A 36 -19.74 9.56 15.93
CA GLN A 36 -20.42 8.28 15.65
C GLN A 36 -19.42 7.14 15.47
N PHE A 37 -18.32 7.39 14.76
CA PHE A 37 -17.26 6.40 14.57
C PHE A 37 -16.58 6.04 15.90
N ALA A 38 -16.25 7.04 16.72
CA ALA A 38 -15.67 6.82 18.04
C ALA A 38 -16.62 6.09 19.00
N GLY A 39 -17.93 6.22 18.80
CA GLY A 39 -18.96 5.56 19.61
C GLY A 39 -19.33 4.14 19.17
N ASP A 40 -18.89 3.64 18.00
CA ASP A 40 -19.19 2.28 17.53
C ASP A 40 -17.91 1.43 17.38
N PRO A 41 -17.60 0.56 18.37
CA PRO A 41 -16.44 -0.33 18.31
C PRO A 41 -16.43 -1.28 17.10
N ARG A 42 -17.59 -1.57 16.50
CA ARG A 42 -17.65 -2.43 15.31
C ARG A 42 -17.14 -1.68 14.09
N GLU A 43 -17.53 -0.43 13.92
CA GLU A 43 -17.06 0.41 12.81
C GLU A 43 -15.55 0.66 12.92
N PHE A 44 -15.05 0.87 14.15
CA PHE A 44 -13.62 0.92 14.41
C PHE A 44 -12.91 -0.37 13.96
N ALA A 45 -13.38 -1.54 14.40
CA ALA A 45 -12.78 -2.82 14.06
C ALA A 45 -12.83 -3.12 12.54
N VAL A 46 -13.93 -2.77 11.87
CA VAL A 46 -14.08 -2.90 10.41
C VAL A 46 -13.07 -2.00 9.70
N ALA A 47 -12.98 -0.72 10.09
CA ALA A 47 -12.03 0.21 9.51
C ALA A 47 -10.58 -0.24 9.69
N GLU A 48 -10.21 -0.68 10.91
CA GLU A 48 -8.87 -1.17 11.20
C GLU A 48 -8.51 -2.38 10.33
N HIS A 49 -9.44 -3.34 10.22
CA HIS A 49 -9.28 -4.53 9.39
C HIS A 49 -9.07 -4.19 7.91
N HIS A 50 -9.93 -3.35 7.34
CA HIS A 50 -9.87 -3.02 5.92
C HIS A 50 -8.64 -2.14 5.60
N LEU A 51 -8.28 -1.19 6.47
CA LEU A 51 -7.06 -0.42 6.30
C LEU A 51 -5.82 -1.32 6.31
N ARG A 52 -5.74 -2.26 7.26
CA ARG A 52 -4.65 -3.23 7.30
C ARG A 52 -4.59 -4.09 6.03
N ARG A 53 -5.72 -4.58 5.52
CA ARG A 53 -5.79 -5.35 4.27
C ARG A 53 -5.32 -4.54 3.06
N ALA A 54 -5.73 -3.28 2.96
CA ALA A 54 -5.31 -2.39 1.87
C ALA A 54 -3.80 -2.15 1.88
N LEU A 55 -3.24 -1.85 3.06
CA LEU A 55 -1.80 -1.63 3.23
C LEU A 55 -1.00 -2.92 2.97
N GLU A 56 -1.48 -4.08 3.40
CA GLU A 56 -0.84 -5.37 3.12
C GLU A 56 -0.77 -5.63 1.61
N ALA A 57 -1.91 -5.52 0.93
CA ALA A 57 -1.98 -5.76 -0.50
C ALA A 57 -1.08 -4.79 -1.29
N MET A 58 -1.03 -3.52 -0.88
CA MET A 58 -0.10 -2.53 -1.43
C MET A 58 1.36 -2.95 -1.27
N PHE A 59 1.78 -3.37 -0.07
CA PHE A 59 3.18 -3.74 0.17
C PHE A 59 3.56 -5.11 -0.40
N ASP A 60 2.60 -6.01 -0.60
CA ASP A 60 2.79 -7.23 -1.39
C ASP A 60 3.13 -6.91 -2.84
N ILE A 61 2.40 -5.97 -3.46
CA ILE A 61 2.69 -5.48 -4.83
C ILE A 61 4.07 -4.83 -4.86
N ALA A 62 4.34 -3.93 -3.91
CA ALA A 62 5.62 -3.23 -3.81
C ALA A 62 6.80 -4.21 -3.72
N GLY A 63 6.70 -5.21 -2.83
CA GLY A 63 7.72 -6.24 -2.66
C GLY A 63 7.90 -7.09 -3.92
N HIS A 64 6.80 -7.48 -4.57
CA HIS A 64 6.85 -8.22 -5.83
C HIS A 64 7.57 -7.44 -6.93
N ILE A 65 7.23 -6.15 -7.13
CA ILE A 65 7.90 -5.29 -8.13
C ILE A 65 9.39 -5.15 -7.81
N ILE A 66 9.72 -4.76 -6.58
CA ILE A 66 11.10 -4.53 -6.14
C ILE A 66 11.94 -5.80 -6.22
N SER A 67 11.34 -6.97 -6.03
CA SER A 67 12.05 -8.24 -6.15
C SER A 67 12.57 -8.54 -7.57
N ARG A 68 12.03 -7.88 -8.61
CA ARG A 68 12.37 -8.15 -10.02
C ARG A 68 13.58 -7.37 -10.53
N PHE A 69 14.03 -6.38 -9.77
CA PHE A 69 15.24 -5.64 -10.10
C PHE A 69 16.50 -6.46 -9.76
N PRO A 70 17.60 -6.27 -10.52
CA PRO A 70 18.89 -6.79 -10.13
C PRO A 70 19.46 -6.01 -8.93
N TYR A 71 20.09 -6.71 -8.00
CA TYR A 71 20.79 -6.14 -6.86
C TYR A 71 22.19 -6.70 -6.77
N ALA A 72 23.15 -5.85 -6.40
CA ALA A 72 24.45 -6.31 -5.95
C ALA A 72 24.32 -7.15 -4.66
N PRO A 73 25.27 -8.06 -4.38
CA PRO A 73 25.28 -8.84 -3.14
C PRO A 73 25.04 -7.95 -1.90
N GLY A 74 24.07 -8.35 -1.06
CA GLY A 74 23.73 -7.63 0.17
C GLY A 74 22.96 -6.31 0.00
N LYS A 75 22.66 -5.86 -1.23
CA LYS A 75 21.96 -4.58 -1.48
C LYS A 75 20.44 -4.71 -1.71
N ARG A 76 19.88 -5.91 -1.60
CA ARG A 76 18.44 -6.13 -1.74
C ARG A 76 17.69 -5.56 -0.52
N PRO A 77 16.63 -4.76 -0.72
CA PRO A 77 15.75 -4.31 0.36
C PRO A 77 15.22 -5.48 1.19
N LYS A 78 15.26 -5.35 2.52
CA LYS A 78 14.83 -6.38 3.47
C LYS A 78 13.60 -5.97 4.27
N THR A 79 13.43 -4.66 4.50
CA THR A 79 12.29 -4.13 5.26
C THR A 79 11.28 -3.46 4.35
N ILE A 80 10.02 -3.37 4.79
CA ILE A 80 8.95 -2.67 4.04
C ILE A 80 9.32 -1.20 3.79
N LYS A 81 9.99 -0.53 4.74
CA LYS A 81 10.48 0.85 4.56
C LYS A 81 11.60 0.94 3.51
N GLU A 82 12.48 -0.05 3.43
CA GLU A 82 13.49 -0.11 2.35
C GLU A 82 12.84 -0.39 1.00
N ILE A 83 11.82 -1.26 0.94
CA ILE A 83 11.04 -1.51 -0.26
C ILE A 83 10.36 -0.21 -0.74
N ALA A 84 9.74 0.54 0.17
CA ALA A 84 9.11 1.83 -0.12
C ALA A 84 10.12 2.82 -0.74
N ARG A 85 11.33 2.95 -0.17
CA ARG A 85 12.37 3.81 -0.73
C ARG A 85 12.86 3.33 -2.10
N ALA A 86 13.06 2.02 -2.24
CA ALA A 86 13.52 1.43 -3.48
C ALA A 86 12.55 1.68 -4.64
N LEU A 87 11.24 1.77 -4.39
CA LEU A 87 10.27 2.12 -5.44
C LEU A 87 10.55 3.49 -6.04
N GLY A 88 10.88 4.48 -5.21
CA GLY A 88 11.29 5.81 -5.68
C GLY A 88 12.63 5.79 -6.40
N ASP A 89 13.62 5.08 -5.85
CA ASP A 89 14.95 4.99 -6.46
C ASP A 89 14.95 4.27 -7.82
N LYS A 90 13.98 3.37 -8.05
CA LYS A 90 13.78 2.66 -9.31
C LYS A 90 12.82 3.36 -10.27
N GLY A 91 12.27 4.51 -9.90
CA GLY A 91 11.34 5.27 -10.73
C GLY A 91 9.97 4.58 -10.93
N VAL A 92 9.60 3.67 -10.03
CA VAL A 92 8.27 3.03 -10.03
C VAL A 92 7.21 3.99 -9.52
N VAL A 93 7.59 4.85 -8.57
CA VAL A 93 6.76 5.92 -8.01
C VAL A 93 7.59 7.20 -7.93
N ASP A 94 6.94 8.35 -7.78
CA ASP A 94 7.64 9.60 -7.49
C ASP A 94 8.50 9.49 -6.23
N LYS A 95 9.74 9.98 -6.30
CA LYS A 95 10.70 9.90 -5.18
C LYS A 95 10.18 10.58 -3.92
N GLU A 96 9.51 11.72 -4.07
CA GLU A 96 8.90 12.43 -2.96
C GLU A 96 7.76 11.60 -2.33
N PHE A 97 6.92 10.99 -3.16
CA PHE A 97 5.85 10.12 -2.70
C PHE A 97 6.39 8.90 -1.93
N ALA A 98 7.47 8.27 -2.43
CA ALA A 98 8.14 7.19 -1.74
C ALA A 98 8.62 7.60 -0.33
N LEU A 99 9.34 8.72 -0.23
CA LEU A 99 9.96 9.16 1.03
C LEU A 99 8.94 9.71 2.03
N ASN A 100 7.95 10.46 1.57
CA ASN A 100 7.03 11.20 2.43
C ASN A 100 5.72 10.46 2.73
N ARG A 101 5.26 9.59 1.82
CA ARG A 101 4.00 8.84 1.96
C ARG A 101 4.21 7.35 2.18
N LEU A 102 4.87 6.64 1.26
CA LEU A 102 5.01 5.18 1.36
C LEU A 102 5.75 4.75 2.63
N VAL A 103 6.83 5.44 3.02
CA VAL A 103 7.56 5.12 4.26
C VAL A 103 6.69 5.31 5.52
N LYS A 104 5.80 6.31 5.52
CA LYS A 104 4.85 6.52 6.63
C LYS A 104 3.80 5.42 6.65
N MET A 105 3.21 5.07 5.51
CA MET A 105 2.25 3.96 5.39
C MET A 105 2.87 2.62 5.78
N ALA A 106 4.15 2.38 5.46
CA ALA A 106 4.89 1.20 5.91
C ALA A 106 5.01 1.16 7.45
N GLY A 107 5.24 2.32 8.07
CA GLY A 107 5.23 2.45 9.53
C GLY A 107 3.85 2.17 10.12
N TYR A 108 2.80 2.72 9.51
CA TYR A 108 1.43 2.56 10.00
C TYR A 108 0.92 1.12 9.87
N ARG A 109 1.26 0.42 8.78
CA ARG A 109 1.01 -1.03 8.64
C ARG A 109 1.60 -1.83 9.80
N ASN A 110 2.82 -1.48 10.25
CA ASN A 110 3.45 -2.14 11.40
C ASN A 110 2.75 -1.78 12.71
N ARG A 111 2.28 -0.53 12.84
CA ARG A 111 1.50 -0.07 14.01
C ARG A 111 0.21 -0.88 14.17
N LEU A 112 -0.53 -1.07 13.08
CA LEU A 112 -1.76 -1.89 13.02
C LEU A 112 -1.59 -3.37 13.41
N VAL A 113 -0.37 -3.84 13.64
CA VAL A 113 -0.09 -5.24 14.03
C VAL A 113 0.62 -5.32 15.37
N HIS A 114 1.62 -4.46 15.59
CA HIS A 114 2.49 -4.56 16.76
C HIS A 114 2.15 -3.59 17.90
N PHE A 115 1.37 -2.55 17.60
CA PHE A 115 0.98 -1.48 18.52
C PHE A 115 -0.50 -1.15 18.33
N TYR A 116 -1.31 -2.19 18.07
CA TYR A 116 -2.73 -2.06 17.74
C TYR A 116 -3.54 -1.48 18.90
N ASP A 117 -3.08 -1.74 20.14
CA ASP A 117 -3.63 -1.23 21.39
C ASP A 117 -3.42 0.29 21.58
N GLU A 118 -2.49 0.89 20.84
CA GLU A 118 -2.26 2.33 20.86
C GLU A 118 -3.09 3.09 19.81
N ILE A 119 -3.88 2.39 18.98
CA ILE A 119 -4.62 3.02 17.88
C ILE A 119 -5.92 3.60 18.40
N THR A 120 -6.10 4.90 18.21
CA THR A 120 -7.30 5.63 18.65
C THR A 120 -8.36 5.74 17.56
N PRO A 121 -9.66 5.81 17.90
CA PRO A 121 -10.71 6.05 16.90
C PRO A 121 -10.51 7.36 16.14
N GLN A 122 -10.03 8.41 16.81
CA GLN A 122 -9.78 9.71 16.19
C GLN A 122 -8.68 9.64 15.13
N GLU A 123 -7.57 8.94 15.42
CA GLU A 123 -6.49 8.80 14.44
C GLU A 123 -6.92 7.95 13.24
N LEU A 124 -7.65 6.86 13.49
CA LEU A 124 -8.10 5.96 12.44
C LEU A 124 -9.14 6.63 11.54
N TYR A 125 -10.11 7.34 12.11
CA TYR A 125 -11.12 8.09 11.36
C TYR A 125 -10.49 9.18 10.48
N ARG A 126 -9.46 9.87 10.98
CA ARG A 126 -8.70 10.85 10.18
C ARG A 126 -8.05 10.19 8.96
N ILE A 127 -7.45 9.01 9.12
CA ILE A 127 -6.83 8.29 7.99
C ILE A 127 -7.90 7.89 6.97
N VAL A 128 -9.03 7.36 7.44
CA VAL A 128 -10.16 6.95 6.59
C VAL A 128 -10.73 8.13 5.78
N THR A 129 -10.75 9.33 6.34
CA THR A 129 -11.38 10.49 5.68
C THR A 129 -10.40 11.37 4.89
N CYS A 130 -9.11 11.35 5.23
CA CYS A 130 -8.13 12.29 4.66
C CYS A 130 -7.01 11.63 3.85
N ASP A 131 -6.62 10.38 4.18
CA ASP A 131 -5.34 9.83 3.73
C ASP A 131 -5.49 8.63 2.75
N LEU A 132 -6.72 8.13 2.51
CA LEU A 132 -6.95 7.00 1.59
C LEU A 132 -6.48 7.27 0.15
N GLY A 133 -6.45 8.54 -0.26
CA GLY A 133 -5.96 8.96 -1.58
C GLY A 133 -4.49 8.56 -1.85
N ASP A 134 -3.66 8.40 -0.82
CA ASP A 134 -2.29 7.91 -0.99
C ASP A 134 -2.27 6.43 -1.41
N ILE A 135 -3.18 5.60 -0.89
CA ILE A 135 -3.31 4.19 -1.26
C ILE A 135 -3.81 4.08 -2.71
N GLU A 136 -4.76 4.91 -3.10
CA GLU A 136 -5.24 5.01 -4.49
C GLU A 136 -4.14 5.49 -5.45
N GLN A 137 -3.33 6.46 -5.02
CA GLN A 137 -2.19 6.93 -5.80
C GLN A 137 -1.18 5.80 -6.04
N PHE A 138 -0.88 4.99 -5.02
CA PHE A 138 -0.06 3.80 -5.23
C PHE A 138 -0.69 2.80 -6.21
N ALA A 139 -2.00 2.55 -6.11
CA ALA A 139 -2.70 1.67 -7.04
C ALA A 139 -2.55 2.14 -8.49
N ARG A 140 -2.59 3.46 -8.75
CA ARG A 140 -2.32 4.05 -10.07
C ARG A 140 -0.90 3.73 -10.56
N TYR A 141 0.12 3.90 -9.73
CA TYR A 141 1.49 3.52 -10.08
C TYR A 141 1.64 2.03 -10.39
N ALA A 142 0.99 1.16 -9.62
CA ALA A 142 1.03 -0.28 -9.86
C ALA A 142 0.37 -0.66 -11.20
N ILE A 143 -0.77 -0.05 -11.54
CA ILE A 143 -1.44 -0.23 -12.83
C ILE A 143 -0.54 0.24 -13.98
N GLU A 144 0.06 1.41 -13.86
CA GLU A 144 0.98 1.97 -14.85
C GLU A 144 2.21 1.08 -15.04
N THR A 145 2.75 0.53 -13.96
CA THR A 145 3.88 -0.40 -13.99
C THR A 145 3.56 -1.67 -14.78
N VAL A 146 2.33 -2.19 -14.67
CA VAL A 146 1.90 -3.37 -15.44
C VAL A 146 1.60 -3.01 -16.90
N ARG A 147 1.11 -1.79 -17.18
CA ARG A 147 0.81 -1.33 -18.55
C ARG A 147 2.07 -0.99 -19.36
N SER A 148 3.10 -0.47 -18.69
CA SER A 148 4.34 -0.01 -19.33
C SER A 148 5.59 -0.43 -18.52
N PRO A 149 5.81 -1.74 -18.33
CA PRO A 149 6.93 -2.24 -17.51
C PRO A 149 8.32 -1.89 -18.08
N GLU A 150 8.40 -1.64 -19.38
CA GLU A 150 9.63 -1.27 -20.09
C GLU A 150 10.22 0.07 -19.63
N ARG A 151 9.38 1.00 -19.14
CA ARG A 151 9.84 2.29 -18.60
C ARG A 151 10.79 2.16 -17.41
N ILE A 152 10.63 1.08 -16.64
CA ILE A 152 11.49 0.73 -15.51
C ILE A 152 12.39 -0.47 -15.82
N GLY A 153 12.48 -0.85 -17.09
CA GLY A 153 13.32 -1.95 -17.57
C GLY A 153 12.88 -3.33 -17.08
N LEU A 154 11.59 -3.54 -16.83
CA LEU A 154 11.01 -4.84 -16.49
C LEU A 154 10.12 -5.36 -17.64
N THR A 155 9.66 -6.59 -17.51
CA THR A 155 8.67 -7.23 -18.39
C THR A 155 7.53 -7.80 -17.55
N VAL A 156 6.40 -8.11 -18.18
CA VAL A 156 5.21 -8.70 -17.52
C VAL A 156 4.91 -10.05 -18.15
N GLU A 157 4.51 -11.00 -17.32
CA GLU A 157 3.89 -12.28 -17.71
C GLU A 157 2.42 -12.26 -17.31
N GLU A 158 1.59 -12.99 -18.07
CA GLU A 158 0.15 -13.15 -17.80
C GLU A 158 -0.08 -14.05 -16.57
#